data_AF-A0A7V3LFE2-F1
#
_entry.id   AF-A0A7V3LFE2-F1
#
_cell.length_a   1.000
_cell.length_b   1.000
_cell.length_c   1.000
_cell.angle_alpha   90.00
_cell.angle_beta   90.00
_cell.angle_gamma   90.00
#
_symmetry.space_group_name_H-M   'P 1'
#
loop_
_entity.id
_entity.type
_entity.pdbx_description
1 polymer ?
#
loop_
_entity_poly.entity_id
_entity_poly.type
_entity_poly.pdbx_seq_one_letter_code
_entity_poly.pdbx_strand_id
1 'polypeptide(L)'
;MTNKKQETLINFKKAQSLISKIIKMVEADQYCIDIMQQNLAVIGLLKSAHQMLMENHLNTCFKTAMATKNEKRKQEMIQEILKVTKLFNK
;
A
#
# COMPACT_ATOMS: atom_id res chain seq x y z
N MET A 1 7.89 -1.50 -17.63
CA MET A 1 7.49 -1.67 -16.22
C MET A 1 5.98 -1.62 -16.16
N THR A 2 5.31 -2.59 -15.52
CA THR A 2 3.83 -2.59 -15.38
C THR A 2 3.38 -1.27 -14.77
N ASN A 3 2.52 -0.54 -15.49
CA ASN A 3 2.00 0.79 -15.16
C ASN A 3 1.68 0.96 -13.64
N LYS A 4 1.02 -0.04 -13.05
CA LYS A 4 0.69 -0.13 -11.61
C LYS A 4 1.87 0.07 -10.65
N LYS A 5 3.06 -0.44 -10.96
CA LYS A 5 4.24 -0.30 -10.08
C LYS A 5 4.76 1.13 -10.05
N GLN A 6 4.68 1.85 -11.18
CA GLN A 6 5.06 3.25 -11.25
C GLN A 6 4.04 4.13 -10.51
N GLU A 7 2.75 3.88 -10.68
CA GLU A 7 1.67 4.56 -9.94
C GLU A 7 1.82 4.37 -8.43
N THR A 8 2.07 3.13 -7.99
CA THR A 8 2.35 2.80 -6.59
C THR A 8 3.54 3.62 -6.05
N LEU A 9 4.64 3.67 -6.80
CA LEU A 9 5.83 4.42 -6.40
C LEU A 9 5.54 5.92 -6.29
N ILE A 10 4.73 6.48 -7.19
CA ILE A 10 4.31 7.88 -7.13
C ILE A 10 3.54 8.15 -5.83
N ASN A 11 2.61 7.27 -5.44
CA ASN A 11 1.87 7.42 -4.19
C ASN A 11 2.79 7.38 -2.96
N PHE A 12 3.77 6.48 -2.92
CA PHE A 12 4.75 6.45 -1.83
C PHE A 12 5.60 7.73 -1.77
N LYS A 13 6.06 8.25 -2.91
CA LYS A 13 6.80 9.52 -2.97
C LYS A 13 5.95 10.70 -2.47
N LYS A 14 4.67 10.76 -2.85
CA LYS A 14 3.72 11.77 -2.35
C LYS A 14 3.53 11.65 -0.83
N ALA A 15 3.32 10.42 -0.34
CA ALA A 15 3.17 10.17 1.09
C ALA A 15 4.41 10.59 1.89
N GLN A 16 5.61 10.27 1.38
CA GLN A 16 6.88 10.70 1.98
C GLN A 16 6.97 12.23 2.08
N SER A 17 6.67 12.94 0.98
CA SER A 17 6.70 14.42 0.97
C SER A 17 5.71 15.04 1.95
N LEU A 18 4.50 14.48 2.05
CA LEU A 18 3.48 14.91 3.01
C LEU A 18 3.89 14.63 4.45
N ILE A 19 4.50 13.48 4.74
CA ILE A 19 5.07 13.19 6.06
C ILE A 19 6.16 14.20 6.42
N SER A 20 7.08 14.52 5.52
CA SER A 20 8.10 15.56 5.76
C SER A 20 7.46 16.92 6.07
N LYS A 21 6.33 17.25 5.45
CA LYS A 21 5.58 18.47 5.75
C LYS A 21 4.95 18.38 7.14
N ILE A 22 4.26 17.29 7.47
CA ILE A 22 3.61 17.07 8.77
C ILE A 22 4.62 17.22 9.92
N ILE A 23 5.82 16.66 9.79
CA ILE A 23 6.88 16.80 10.79
C ILE A 23 7.18 18.29 11.05
N LYS A 24 7.38 19.08 10.00
CA LYS A 24 7.60 20.53 10.12
C LYS A 24 6.40 21.27 10.73
N MET A 25 5.18 20.83 10.46
CA MET A 25 3.97 21.42 11.04
C MET A 25 3.93 21.17 12.56
N VAL A 26 4.31 19.97 13.00
CA VAL A 26 4.41 19.61 14.42
C VAL A 26 5.53 20.40 15.09
N GLU A 27 6.71 20.47 14.48
CA GLU A 27 7.86 21.24 15.00
C GLU A 27 7.57 22.75 15.12
N ALA A 28 6.65 23.26 14.30
CA ALA A 28 6.22 24.65 14.31
C ALA A 28 4.94 24.90 15.13
N ASP A 29 4.51 23.94 15.97
CA ASP A 29 3.31 24.02 16.81
C ASP A 29 2.04 24.46 16.05
N GLN A 30 1.88 24.00 14.80
CA GLN A 30 0.72 24.33 13.99
C GLN A 30 -0.57 23.69 14.50
N TYR A 31 -1.70 24.26 14.08
CA TYR A 31 -3.03 23.84 14.54
C TYR A 31 -3.28 22.35 14.29
N CYS A 32 -3.68 21.64 15.36
CA CYS A 32 -3.76 20.18 15.34
C CYS A 32 -4.72 19.63 14.29
N ILE A 33 -5.82 20.35 13.98
CA ILE A 33 -6.78 19.91 12.96
C ILE A 33 -6.13 19.87 11.57
N ASP A 34 -5.28 20.83 11.24
CA ASP A 34 -4.60 20.87 9.93
C ASP A 34 -3.62 19.70 9.82
N ILE A 35 -2.89 19.41 10.90
CA ILE A 35 -1.98 18.25 11.00
C ILE A 35 -2.78 16.95 10.82
N MET A 36 -3.92 16.82 11.50
CA MET A 36 -4.80 15.64 11.37
C MET A 36 -5.30 15.46 9.93
N GLN A 37 -5.70 16.54 9.25
CA GLN A 37 -6.13 16.48 7.85
C GLN A 37 -5.00 16.05 6.91
N GLN A 38 -3.79 16.58 7.07
CA GLN A 38 -2.63 16.14 6.28
C GLN A 38 -2.29 14.67 6.57
N ASN A 39 -2.38 14.23 7.83
CA ASN A 39 -2.17 12.82 8.20
C ASN A 39 -3.19 11.89 7.53
N LEU A 40 -4.47 12.29 7.49
CA LEU A 40 -5.50 11.52 6.77
C LEU A 40 -5.21 11.44 5.26
N ALA A 41 -4.66 12.49 4.65
CA ALA A 41 -4.23 12.45 3.26
C ALA A 41 -3.10 11.44 3.03
N VAL A 42 -2.12 11.35 3.95
CA VAL A 42 -1.06 10.33 3.91
C VAL A 42 -1.65 8.93 4.01
N ILE A 43 -2.55 8.69 4.96
CA ILE A 43 -3.22 7.38 5.12
C ILE A 43 -3.94 7.00 3.83
N GLY A 44 -4.63 7.94 3.18
CA GLY A 44 -5.30 7.73 1.89
C GLY A 44 -4.33 7.29 0.78
N LEU A 45 -3.18 7.97 0.66
CA LEU A 45 -2.14 7.61 -0.31
C LEU A 45 -1.56 6.22 -0.05
N LEU A 46 -1.29 5.88 1.21
CA LEU A 46 -0.76 4.57 1.60
C LEU A 46 -1.77 3.45 1.35
N LYS A 47 -3.06 3.67 1.65
CA LYS A 47 -4.14 2.71 1.33
C LYS A 47 -4.25 2.50 -0.18
N SER A 48 -4.21 3.56 -0.97
CA SER A 48 -4.23 3.48 -2.44
C SER A 48 -3.03 2.71 -2.99
N ALA A 49 -1.81 3.01 -2.52
CA ALA A 49 -0.60 2.27 -2.91
C ALA A 49 -0.69 0.77 -2.56
N HIS A 50 -1.22 0.43 -1.38
CA HIS A 50 -1.43 -0.96 -0.98
C HIS A 50 -2.40 -1.69 -1.92
N GLN A 51 -3.53 -1.08 -2.27
CA GLN A 51 -4.50 -1.65 -3.20
C GLN A 51 -3.88 -1.89 -4.59
N MET A 52 -3.10 -0.93 -5.10
CA MET A 52 -2.40 -1.09 -6.38
C MET A 52 -1.39 -2.24 -6.36
N LEU A 53 -0.64 -2.41 -5.26
CA LEU A 53 0.28 -3.54 -5.07
C LEU A 53 -0.46 -4.87 -5.05
N MET A 54 -1.55 -4.95 -4.29
CA MET A 54 -2.38 -6.16 -4.18
C MET A 54 -2.93 -6.55 -5.55
N GLU A 55 -3.53 -5.60 -6.28
CA GLU A 55 -4.05 -5.85 -7.62
C GLU A 55 -2.97 -6.32 -8.60
N ASN A 56 -1.80 -5.67 -8.60
CA ASN A 56 -0.68 -6.10 -9.44
C ASN A 56 -0.21 -7.51 -9.06
N HIS A 57 -0.11 -7.84 -7.76
CA HIS A 57 0.29 -9.16 -7.29
C HIS A 57 -0.72 -10.24 -7.71
N LEU A 58 -2.02 -9.98 -7.56
CA LEU A 58 -3.09 -10.89 -7.97
C LEU A 58 -3.06 -11.18 -9.48
N ASN A 59 -2.80 -10.15 -10.30
CA ASN A 59 -2.73 -10.29 -11.76
C ASN A 59 -1.42 -10.90 -12.30
N THR A 60 -0.38 -11.00 -11.46
CA THR A 60 0.94 -11.50 -11.88
C THR A 60 1.33 -12.77 -11.11
N CYS A 61 1.96 -12.62 -9.94
CA CYS A 61 2.47 -13.73 -9.14
C CYS A 61 1.39 -14.75 -8.79
N PHE A 62 0.22 -14.28 -8.35
CA PHE A 62 -0.88 -15.15 -7.94
C PHE A 62 -1.46 -15.89 -9.15
N LYS A 63 -1.80 -15.17 -10.22
CA LYS A 63 -2.32 -15.77 -11.46
C LYS A 63 -1.38 -16.84 -12.02
N THR A 64 -0.08 -16.58 -12.05
CA THR A 64 0.93 -17.56 -12.48
C THR A 64 0.97 -18.78 -11.57
N ALA A 65 0.94 -18.59 -10.23
CA ALA A 65 0.92 -19.70 -9.29
C ALA A 65 -0.32 -20.59 -9.43
N MET A 66 -1.50 -19.98 -9.63
CA MET A 66 -2.76 -20.69 -9.83
C MET A 66 -2.81 -21.50 -11.13
N ALA A 67 -2.07 -21.08 -12.17
CA ALA A 67 -1.98 -21.81 -13.43
C ALA A 67 -1.07 -23.06 -13.35
N THR A 68 -0.32 -23.24 -12.26
CA THR A 68 0.55 -24.42 -12.08
C THR A 68 -0.24 -25.66 -11.66
N LYS A 69 0.32 -26.86 -11.85
CA LYS A 69 -0.21 -28.11 -11.28
C LYS A 69 0.24 -28.37 -9.83
N ASN A 70 1.00 -27.44 -9.23
CA ASN A 70 1.57 -27.62 -7.90
C ASN A 70 0.60 -27.10 -6.83
N GLU A 71 -0.16 -28.00 -6.21
CA GLU A 71 -1.14 -27.66 -5.17
C GLU A 71 -0.52 -27.02 -3.93
N LYS A 72 0.69 -27.44 -3.54
CA LYS A 72 1.41 -26.81 -2.42
C LYS A 72 1.67 -25.33 -2.71
N ARG A 73 2.14 -25.01 -3.92
CA ARG A 73 2.41 -23.63 -4.33
C ARG A 73 1.14 -22.78 -4.36
N LYS A 74 0.00 -23.37 -4.75
CA LYS A 74 -1.29 -22.67 -4.71
C LYS A 74 -1.70 -22.34 -3.27
N GLN A 75 -1.59 -23.30 -2.36
CA GLN A 75 -1.93 -23.09 -0.96
C GLN A 75 -1.05 -22.03 -0.30
N GLU A 76 0.27 -22.07 -0.53
CA GLU A 76 1.20 -21.03 -0.04
C GLU A 76 0.76 -19.63 -0.49
N MET A 77 0.43 -19.48 -1.78
CA MET A 77 0.01 -18.21 -2.35
C MET A 77 -1.32 -17.70 -1.75
N ILE A 78 -2.27 -18.58 -1.48
CA ILE A 78 -3.52 -18.22 -0.78
C ILE A 78 -3.22 -17.74 0.65
N GLN A 79 -2.35 -18.45 1.37
CA GLN A 79 -1.98 -18.07 2.75
C GLN A 79 -1.26 -16.73 2.80
N GLU A 80 -0.41 -16.41 1.82
CA GLU A 80 0.23 -15.10 1.69
C GLU A 80 -0.80 -13.97 1.60
N ILE A 81 -1.82 -14.11 0.73
CA ILE A 81 -2.90 -13.12 0.59
C ILE A 81 -3.68 -12.97 1.91
N LEU A 82 -4.12 -14.09 2.50
CA LEU A 82 -4.89 -14.07 3.74
C LEU A 82 -4.10 -13.41 4.89
N LYS A 83 -2.79 -13.63 4.96
CA LYS A 83 -1.92 -12.99 5.95
C LYS A 83 -1.89 -11.48 5.77
N VAL A 84 -1.75 -10.99 4.54
CA VAL A 84 -1.72 -9.54 4.25
C VAL A 84 -3.08 -8.90 4.52
N THR A 85 -4.18 -9.51 4.08
CA THR A 85 -5.54 -8.99 4.33
C THR A 85 -5.86 -8.88 5.83
N LYS A 86 -5.40 -9.85 6.64
CA LYS A 86 -5.54 -9.78 8.11
C LYS A 86 -4.80 -8.59 8.73
N LEU A 87 -3.71 -8.13 8.12
CA LEU A 87 -2.97 -6.95 8.60
C LEU A 87 -3.66 -5.65 8.18
N PHE A 88 -4.28 -5.63 7.00
CA PHE A 88 -4.97 -4.44 6.48
C PHE A 88 -6.26 -4.11 7.24
N ASN A 89 -6.94 -5.13 7.77
CA ASN A 89 -8.19 -4.98 8.52
C ASN A 89 -8.00 -4.80 10.03
N LYS A 90 -6.75 -4.74 10.50
CA LYS A 90 -6.43 -4.35 11.88
C LYS A 90 -6.24 -2.85 11.96
#